data_AF-A0A139AQG2-F1
#
_entry.id   AF-A0A139AQG2-F1
#
_cell.length_a   1.000
_cell.length_b   1.000
_cell.length_c   1.000
_cell.angle_alpha   90.00
_cell.angle_beta   90.00
_cell.angle_gamma   90.00
#
_symmetry.space_group_name_H-M   'P 1'
#
loop_
_entity.id
_entity.type
_entity.pdbx_description
1 polymer ?
#
loop_
_entity_poly.entity_id
_entity_poly.type
_entity_poly.pdbx_seq_one_letter_code
_entity_poly.pdbx_strand_id
1 'polypeptide(L)'
;MSVEAKSPVFSGHVLGNPSAANTIKFILRQQVQPWHPQSALTHEAAIAVEKVDPTKFHAFSKLLFERQVEFFDLNIQNLSREQIYERLLELVKAVGVDADKVAALLNLKSGDGVSFNTGNGVTDDLKRVIRLGRQNGIHVSPTALFNGIVEGGVSSSWGPEEFVKFFVERLP
;
A
#
# COMPACT_ATOMS: atom_id res chain seq x y z
N MET A 1 -15.27 22.72 4.31
CA MET A 1 -16.21 21.95 3.47
C MET A 1 -15.67 20.54 3.39
N SER A 2 -16.24 19.64 4.20
CA SER A 2 -15.83 18.25 4.27
C SER A 2 -16.55 17.49 3.16
N VAL A 3 -15.79 16.95 2.21
CA VAL A 3 -16.32 16.07 1.16
C VAL A 3 -16.11 14.64 1.62
N GLU A 4 -17.18 14.02 2.13
CA GLU A 4 -17.22 12.58 2.38
C GLU A 4 -17.23 11.84 1.03
N ALA A 5 -16.09 11.27 0.66
CA ALA A 5 -16.02 10.31 -0.43
C ALA A 5 -16.64 8.99 0.06
N LYS A 6 -17.79 8.62 -0.52
CA LYS A 6 -18.42 7.30 -0.33
C LYS A 6 -17.42 6.21 -0.71
N SER A 7 -17.02 5.39 0.26
CA SER A 7 -16.17 4.23 0.02
C SER A 7 -16.87 3.19 -0.87
N PRO A 8 -16.14 2.48 -1.74
CA PRO A 8 -16.72 1.40 -2.55
C PRO A 8 -17.06 0.20 -1.66
N VAL A 9 -18.29 -0.28 -1.78
CA VAL A 9 -18.77 -1.50 -1.12
C VAL A 9 -18.21 -2.70 -1.90
N PHE A 10 -17.34 -3.49 -1.28
CA PHE A 10 -16.91 -4.78 -1.83
C PHE A 10 -18.05 -5.79 -1.65
N SER A 11 -18.71 -6.19 -2.75
CA SER A 11 -19.67 -7.30 -2.73
C SER A 11 -18.95 -8.64 -3.00
N GLY A 12 -18.21 -9.12 -2.00
CA GLY A 12 -17.90 -10.55 -1.92
C GLY A 12 -19.10 -11.29 -1.34
N HIS A 13 -19.50 -12.42 -1.92
CA HIS A 13 -20.52 -13.29 -1.33
C HIS A 13 -20.04 -13.74 0.06
N VAL A 14 -20.62 -13.17 1.11
CA VAL A 14 -20.38 -13.58 2.50
C VAL A 14 -21.29 -14.78 2.79
N LEU A 15 -20.69 -15.94 3.01
CA LEU A 15 -21.36 -17.04 3.72
C LEU A 15 -21.46 -16.62 5.20
N GLY A 16 -22.47 -15.82 5.53
CA GLY A 16 -22.67 -15.27 6.86
C GLY A 16 -23.54 -14.02 6.85
N ASN A 17 -24.33 -13.86 7.92
CA ASN A 17 -25.36 -12.85 8.15
C ASN A 17 -25.04 -11.44 7.57
N PRO A 18 -25.94 -10.83 6.77
CA PRO A 18 -25.72 -9.53 6.10
C PRO A 18 -25.32 -8.34 6.98
N SER A 19 -25.42 -8.43 8.32
CA SER A 19 -25.04 -7.33 9.21
C SER A 19 -23.52 -7.13 9.34
N ALA A 20 -22.71 -8.15 9.06
CA ALA A 20 -21.25 -8.07 9.22
C ALA A 20 -20.56 -7.16 8.18
N ALA A 21 -21.15 -6.98 6.99
CA ALA A 21 -20.54 -6.26 5.87
C ALA A 21 -20.27 -4.76 6.13
N ASN A 22 -20.89 -4.16 7.16
CA ASN A 22 -20.70 -2.75 7.54
C ASN A 22 -19.90 -2.56 8.85
N THR A 23 -19.26 -3.60 9.39
CA THR A 23 -18.64 -3.55 10.73
C THR A 23 -17.11 -3.49 10.73
N ILE A 24 -16.46 -3.80 9.59
CA ILE A 24 -14.99 -3.87 9.50
C ILE A 24 -14.49 -2.93 8.42
N LYS A 25 -13.42 -2.17 8.75
CA LYS A 25 -12.65 -1.39 7.78
C LYS A 25 -11.23 -1.93 7.66
N PHE A 26 -10.88 -2.42 6.48
CA PHE A 26 -9.51 -2.82 6.17
C PHE A 26 -8.67 -1.61 5.81
N ILE A 27 -7.49 -1.52 6.41
CA ILE A 27 -6.53 -0.45 6.18
C ILE A 27 -5.18 -1.10 5.89
N LEU A 28 -4.71 -0.98 4.65
CA LEU A 28 -3.34 -1.34 4.31
C LEU A 28 -2.41 -0.21 4.77
N ARG A 29 -1.39 -0.54 5.54
CA ARG A 29 -0.29 0.37 5.87
C ARG A 29 1.00 -0.20 5.33
N GLN A 30 1.72 0.64 4.60
CA GLN A 30 2.98 0.26 3.98
C GLN A 30 4.08 0.18 5.04
N GLN A 31 4.86 -0.90 5.02
CA GLN A 31 5.99 -1.10 5.93
C GLN A 31 7.25 -1.34 5.08
N VAL A 32 7.99 -0.26 4.83
CA VAL A 32 9.27 -0.32 4.11
C VAL A 32 10.28 -1.09 4.95
N GLN A 33 10.86 -2.15 4.38
CA GLN A 33 11.91 -2.92 5.04
C GLN A 33 13.29 -2.56 4.46
N PRO A 34 14.21 -1.97 5.25
CA PRO A 34 15.48 -1.45 4.73
C PRO A 34 16.41 -2.48 4.09
N TRP A 35 16.28 -3.76 4.44
CA TRP A 35 17.04 -4.85 3.82
C TRP A 35 16.50 -5.27 2.43
N HIS A 36 15.38 -4.69 2.00
CA HIS A 36 14.86 -4.73 0.63
C HIS A 36 14.94 -3.31 0.04
N PRO A 37 16.12 -2.87 -0.46
CA PRO A 37 16.38 -1.46 -0.75
C PRO A 37 15.39 -0.83 -1.73
N GLN A 38 14.91 -1.63 -2.68
CA GLN A 38 13.99 -1.18 -3.72
C GLN A 38 12.52 -1.18 -3.27
N SER A 39 12.20 -1.69 -2.08
CA SER A 39 10.83 -1.69 -1.54
C SER A 39 10.25 -0.28 -1.45
N ALA A 40 11.07 0.73 -1.16
CA ALA A 40 10.63 2.12 -1.14
C ALA A 40 9.97 2.55 -2.47
N LEU A 41 10.45 2.05 -3.61
CA LEU A 41 9.93 2.44 -4.93
C LEU A 41 8.52 1.88 -5.17
N THR A 42 8.26 0.63 -4.77
CA THR A 42 6.93 0.02 -4.89
C THR A 42 5.92 0.69 -3.96
N HIS A 43 6.38 1.09 -2.78
CA HIS A 43 5.63 1.86 -1.80
C HIS A 43 5.26 3.26 -2.31
N GLU A 44 6.22 4.00 -2.88
CA GLU A 44 5.98 5.30 -3.50
C GLU A 44 4.94 5.20 -4.64
N ALA A 45 5.04 4.19 -5.51
CA ALA A 45 4.07 3.97 -6.59
C ALA A 45 2.65 3.74 -6.05
N ALA A 46 2.49 2.93 -5.00
CA ALA A 46 1.19 2.71 -4.38
C ALA A 46 0.60 3.99 -3.75
N ILE A 47 1.42 4.82 -3.10
CA ILE A 47 0.98 6.11 -2.56
C ILE A 47 0.61 7.08 -3.70
N ALA A 48 1.40 7.12 -4.77
CA ALA A 48 1.13 7.97 -5.92
C ALA A 48 -0.19 7.58 -6.61
N VAL A 49 -0.47 6.28 -6.74
CA VAL A 49 -1.77 5.78 -7.20
C VAL A 49 -2.90 6.26 -6.29
N GLU A 50 -2.77 6.12 -4.96
CA GLU A 50 -3.80 6.58 -4.01
C GLU A 50 -4.07 8.09 -4.13
N LYS A 51 -3.03 8.91 -4.36
CA LYS A 51 -3.19 10.36 -4.55
C LYS A 51 -3.87 10.73 -5.87
N VAL A 52 -3.62 9.98 -6.94
CA VAL A 52 -4.23 10.23 -8.25
C VAL A 52 -5.67 9.72 -8.30
N ASP A 53 -5.89 8.49 -7.82
CA ASP A 53 -7.21 7.88 -7.73
C ASP A 53 -7.29 6.96 -6.48
N PRO A 54 -7.89 7.44 -5.37
CA PRO A 54 -7.97 6.67 -4.14
C PRO A 54 -8.83 5.41 -4.28
N THR A 55 -9.72 5.34 -5.28
CA THR A 55 -10.55 4.15 -5.52
C THR A 55 -9.75 2.99 -6.10
N LYS A 56 -8.55 3.25 -6.61
CA LYS A 56 -7.69 2.27 -7.30
C LYS A 56 -6.57 1.71 -6.44
N PHE A 57 -6.34 2.25 -5.25
CA PHE A 57 -5.27 1.82 -4.36
C PHE A 57 -5.27 0.31 -4.07
N HIS A 58 -6.44 -0.25 -3.72
CA HIS A 58 -6.56 -1.69 -3.46
C HIS A 58 -6.37 -2.54 -4.72
N ALA A 59 -6.91 -2.10 -5.86
CA ALA A 59 -6.73 -2.81 -7.13
C ALA A 59 -5.25 -2.84 -7.55
N PHE A 60 -4.56 -1.71 -7.42
CA PHE A 60 -3.12 -1.62 -7.68
C PHE A 60 -2.30 -2.47 -6.70
N SER A 61 -2.60 -2.39 -5.40
CA SER A 61 -1.89 -3.18 -4.39
C SER A 61 -2.05 -4.68 -4.64
N LYS A 62 -3.27 -5.13 -4.99
CA LYS A 62 -3.53 -6.53 -5.36
C LYS A 62 -2.67 -6.95 -6.56
N LEU A 63 -2.70 -6.18 -7.65
CA LEU A 63 -1.90 -6.48 -8.84
C LEU A 63 -0.39 -6.47 -8.54
N LEU A 64 0.08 -5.55 -7.71
CA LEU A 64 1.48 -5.48 -7.28
C LEU A 64 1.86 -6.74 -6.47
N PHE A 65 1.01 -7.23 -5.57
CA PHE A 65 1.23 -8.49 -4.86
C PHE A 65 1.21 -9.71 -5.80
N GLU A 66 0.31 -9.73 -6.78
CA GLU A 66 0.26 -10.79 -7.81
C GLU A 66 1.56 -10.83 -8.65
N ARG A 67 2.19 -9.67 -8.89
CA ARG A 67 3.43 -9.51 -9.66
C ARG A 67 4.68 -9.28 -8.81
N GLN A 68 4.61 -9.49 -7.50
CA GLN A 68 5.67 -9.08 -6.55
C GLN A 68 7.05 -9.67 -6.86
N VAL A 69 7.08 -10.89 -7.44
CA VAL A 69 8.34 -11.56 -7.80
C VAL A 69 9.16 -10.70 -8.74
N GLU A 70 8.53 -9.95 -9.65
CA GLU A 70 9.20 -9.06 -10.59
C GLU A 70 9.96 -7.91 -9.92
N PHE A 71 9.61 -7.59 -8.67
CA PHE A 71 10.16 -6.49 -7.89
C PHE A 71 11.00 -6.96 -6.69
N PHE A 72 11.25 -8.26 -6.55
CA PHE A 72 12.19 -8.77 -5.55
C PHE A 72 13.64 -8.40 -5.93
N ASP A 73 14.48 -8.20 -4.92
CA ASP A 73 15.81 -7.60 -5.08
C ASP A 73 16.64 -8.27 -6.19
N LEU A 74 16.64 -9.61 -6.27
CA LEU A 74 17.37 -10.36 -7.30
C LEU A 74 16.96 -10.01 -8.75
N ASN A 75 15.69 -9.67 -8.96
CA ASN A 75 15.12 -9.42 -10.29
C ASN A 75 15.25 -7.97 -10.76
N ILE A 76 15.56 -7.04 -9.84
CA ILE A 76 15.65 -5.61 -10.14
C ILE A 76 16.98 -4.95 -9.70
N GLN A 77 17.91 -5.72 -9.12
CA GLN A 77 19.21 -5.22 -8.64
C GLN A 77 20.02 -4.43 -9.67
N ASN A 78 19.86 -4.72 -10.97
CA ASN A 78 20.60 -4.07 -12.06
C ASN A 78 19.82 -2.94 -12.74
N LEU A 79 18.63 -2.59 -12.22
CA LEU A 79 17.79 -1.55 -12.80
C LEU A 79 18.02 -0.22 -12.10
N SER A 80 17.96 0.86 -12.86
CA SER A 80 17.89 2.21 -12.30
C SER A 80 16.53 2.44 -11.62
N ARG A 81 16.46 3.45 -10.77
CA ARG A 81 15.20 3.90 -10.15
C ARG A 81 14.12 4.20 -11.21
N GLU A 82 14.52 4.88 -12.28
CA GLU A 82 13.62 5.23 -13.39
C GLU A 82 13.07 3.99 -14.08
N GLN A 83 13.93 3.01 -14.40
CA GLN A 83 13.51 1.74 -15.01
C GLN A 83 12.56 0.94 -14.13
N ILE A 84 12.74 0.98 -12.80
CA ILE A 84 11.81 0.34 -11.86
C ILE A 84 10.47 1.06 -11.85
N TYR A 85 10.46 2.40 -11.88
CA TYR A 85 9.22 3.17 -12.01
C TYR A 85 8.50 2.93 -13.32
N GLU A 86 9.20 2.85 -14.45
CA GLU A 86 8.58 2.49 -15.74
C GLU A 86 7.84 1.15 -15.64
N ARG A 87 8.44 0.13 -15.03
CA ARG A 87 7.78 -1.16 -14.78
C ARG A 87 6.56 -1.04 -13.88
N LEU A 88 6.64 -0.22 -12.83
CA LEU A 88 5.50 0.03 -11.93
C LEU A 88 4.38 0.79 -12.66
N LEU A 89 4.71 1.73 -13.55
CA LEU A 89 3.74 2.48 -14.34
C LEU A 89 2.97 1.59 -15.31
N GLU A 90 3.53 0.48 -15.78
CA GLU A 90 2.76 -0.52 -16.53
C GLU A 90 1.67 -1.17 -15.68
N LEU A 91 1.91 -1.39 -14.37
CA LEU A 91 0.86 -1.86 -13.45
C LEU A 91 -0.21 -0.79 -13.20
N VAL A 92 0.21 0.48 -13.11
CA VAL A 92 -0.70 1.63 -12.97
C VAL A 92 -1.66 1.72 -14.17
N LYS A 93 -1.14 1.60 -15.40
CA LYS A 93 -1.95 1.55 -16.62
C LYS A 93 -2.93 0.37 -16.60
N ALA A 94 -2.47 -0.81 -16.19
CA ALA A 94 -3.29 -2.01 -16.15
C ALA A 94 -4.52 -1.90 -15.22
N VAL A 95 -4.43 -1.11 -14.14
CA VAL A 95 -5.58 -0.85 -13.25
C VAL A 95 -6.44 0.35 -13.66
N GLY A 96 -6.08 1.00 -14.77
CA GLY A 96 -6.82 2.12 -15.37
C GLY A 96 -6.60 3.46 -14.66
N VAL A 97 -5.42 3.68 -14.06
CA VAL A 97 -5.02 4.96 -13.49
C VAL A 97 -4.20 5.75 -14.53
N ASP A 98 -4.33 7.07 -14.51
CA ASP A 98 -3.56 7.99 -15.35
C ASP A 98 -2.06 7.91 -15.00
N ALA A 99 -1.31 7.16 -15.81
CA ALA A 99 0.09 6.88 -15.55
C ALA A 99 0.99 8.12 -15.65
N ASP A 100 0.63 9.11 -16.46
CA ASP A 100 1.42 10.34 -16.60
C ASP A 100 1.34 11.19 -15.33
N LYS A 101 0.15 11.24 -14.69
CA LYS A 101 0.01 11.88 -13.37
C LYS A 101 0.76 11.15 -12.28
N VAL A 102 0.78 9.81 -12.31
CA VAL A 102 1.56 9.02 -11.35
C VAL A 102 3.06 9.24 -11.59
N ALA A 103 3.52 9.22 -12.83
CA ALA A 103 4.92 9.48 -13.19
C ALA A 103 5.37 10.87 -12.71
N ALA A 104 4.55 11.91 -12.90
CA ALA A 104 4.83 13.25 -12.41
C ALA A 104 5.02 13.33 -10.88
N LEU A 105 4.34 12.47 -10.11
CA LEU A 105 4.53 12.35 -8.67
C LEU A 105 5.78 11.55 -8.28
N LEU A 106 6.20 10.58 -9.10
CA LEU A 106 7.34 9.71 -8.81
C LEU A 106 8.68 10.32 -9.23
N ASN A 107 8.67 11.17 -10.25
CA ASN A 107 9.85 11.87 -10.73
C ASN A 107 10.47 12.72 -9.62
N LEU A 108 11.80 12.68 -9.54
CA LEU A 108 12.56 13.51 -8.61
C LEU A 108 12.34 14.98 -8.95
N LYS A 109 12.09 15.78 -7.91
CA LYS A 109 12.04 17.23 -8.08
C LYS A 109 13.46 17.69 -8.41
N SER A 110 13.62 18.42 -9.52
CA SER A 110 14.88 19.11 -9.81
C SER A 110 15.23 19.99 -8.61
N GLY A 111 16.43 19.79 -8.04
CA GLY A 111 16.91 20.58 -6.92
C GLY A 111 16.93 22.07 -7.28
N ASP A 112 16.72 22.92 -6.28
CA ASP A 112 16.85 24.39 -6.39
C ASP A 112 18.34 24.85 -6.45
N GLY A 113 19.26 23.92 -6.65
CA GLY A 113 20.71 24.14 -6.56
C GLY A 113 21.25 24.15 -5.12
N VAL A 114 20.38 24.04 -4.10
CA VAL A 114 20.74 24.10 -2.68
C VAL A 114 20.44 22.77 -1.97
N SER A 115 19.31 22.13 -2.31
CA SER A 115 18.87 20.88 -1.71
C SER A 115 18.83 19.74 -2.73
N PHE A 116 19.64 18.70 -2.48
CA PHE A 116 19.73 17.49 -3.32
C PHE A 116 18.94 16.29 -2.75
N ASN A 117 18.24 16.46 -1.63
CA ASN A 117 17.50 15.41 -0.92
C ASN A 117 16.00 15.70 -0.80
N THR A 118 15.44 16.45 -1.75
CA THR A 118 14.01 16.86 -1.78
C THR A 118 13.05 15.70 -2.03
N GLY A 119 13.53 14.60 -2.61
CA GLY A 119 12.71 13.44 -2.96
C GLY A 119 11.76 13.71 -4.13
N ASN A 120 10.63 12.99 -4.15
CA ASN A 120 9.58 13.08 -5.16
C ASN A 120 8.27 13.64 -4.57
N GLY A 121 7.20 13.67 -5.37
CA GLY A 121 5.87 14.20 -5.00
C GLY A 121 5.15 13.44 -3.88
N VAL A 122 5.61 12.25 -3.49
CA VAL A 122 5.00 11.40 -2.44
C VAL A 122 5.89 11.16 -1.23
N THR A 123 7.10 11.74 -1.21
CA THR A 123 8.09 11.51 -0.16
C THR A 123 7.56 11.84 1.25
N ASP A 124 6.81 12.93 1.42
CA ASP A 124 6.28 13.31 2.73
C ASP A 124 5.13 12.41 3.21
N ASP A 125 4.36 11.84 2.28
CA ASP A 125 3.35 10.85 2.59
C ASP A 125 4.00 9.53 3.03
N LEU A 126 5.05 9.09 2.34
CA LEU A 126 5.83 7.92 2.74
C LEU A 126 6.45 8.12 4.14
N LYS A 127 7.04 9.29 4.42
CA LYS A 127 7.55 9.65 5.76
C LYS A 127 6.44 9.55 6.81
N ARG A 128 5.22 9.97 6.50
CA ARG A 128 4.08 9.90 7.43
C ARG A 128 3.71 8.45 7.74
N VAL A 129 3.67 7.58 6.73
CA VAL A 129 3.38 6.15 6.94
C VAL A 129 4.49 5.48 7.75
N ILE A 130 5.76 5.75 7.43
CA ILE A 130 6.92 5.26 8.20
C ILE A 130 6.86 5.74 9.66
N ARG A 131 6.53 7.02 9.90
CA ARG A 131 6.36 7.57 11.24
C ARG A 131 5.28 6.82 12.01
N LEU A 132 4.16 6.49 11.38
CA LEU A 132 3.08 5.73 12.01
C LEU A 132 3.53 4.31 12.39
N GLY A 133 4.26 3.62 11.51
CA GLY A 133 4.83 2.30 11.82
C GLY A 133 5.80 2.35 13.00
N ARG A 134 6.72 3.32 13.00
CA ARG A 134 7.66 3.57 14.10
C ARG A 134 6.96 3.87 15.42
N GLN A 135 5.93 4.71 15.40
CA GLN A 135 5.16 5.08 16.59
C GLN A 135 4.49 3.85 17.24
N ASN A 136 4.06 2.88 16.43
CA ASN A 136 3.44 1.64 16.91
C ASN A 136 4.44 0.49 17.12
N GLY A 137 5.75 0.74 16.99
CA GLY A 137 6.78 -0.30 17.17
C GLY A 137 6.76 -1.40 16.11
N ILE A 138 6.25 -1.12 14.91
CA ILE A 138 6.14 -2.14 13.85
C ILE A 138 7.53 -2.42 13.26
N HIS A 139 7.96 -3.68 13.38
CA HIS A 139 9.24 -4.16 12.87
C HIS A 139 9.05 -5.17 11.73
N VAL A 140 8.33 -6.27 11.98
CA VAL A 140 8.13 -7.35 11.01
C VAL A 140 6.90 -7.07 10.13
N SER A 141 6.98 -7.47 8.86
CA SER A 141 5.85 -7.43 7.93
C SER A 141 5.51 -8.86 7.46
N PRO A 142 4.22 -9.26 7.42
CA PRO A 142 3.07 -8.48 7.86
C PRO A 142 2.96 -8.39 9.39
N THR A 143 2.40 -7.29 9.89
CA THR A 143 1.89 -7.14 11.26
C THR A 143 0.47 -6.60 11.16
N ALA A 144 -0.49 -7.22 11.85
CA ALA A 144 -1.88 -6.77 11.87
C ALA A 144 -2.19 -6.00 13.15
N LEU A 145 -3.04 -4.98 13.02
CA LEU A 145 -3.61 -4.26 14.15
C LEU A 145 -5.14 -4.35 14.08
N PHE A 146 -5.77 -4.70 15.18
CA PHE A 146 -7.22 -4.67 15.34
C PHE A 146 -7.60 -3.56 16.33
N ASN A 147 -8.42 -2.61 15.90
CA ASN A 147 -8.76 -1.40 16.68
C ASN A 147 -7.53 -0.65 17.25
N GLY A 148 -6.41 -0.69 16.54
CA GLY A 148 -5.16 -0.02 16.93
C GLY A 148 -4.26 -0.84 17.87
N ILE A 149 -4.65 -2.05 18.25
CA ILE A 149 -3.86 -2.95 19.09
C ILE A 149 -3.17 -3.98 18.18
N VAL A 150 -1.87 -4.23 18.41
CA VAL A 150 -1.09 -5.23 17.65
C VAL A 150 -1.60 -6.64 17.96
N GLU A 151 -1.94 -7.39 16.92
CA GLU A 151 -2.46 -8.75 17.01
C GLU A 151 -1.37 -9.77 16.69
N GLY A 152 -0.71 -10.29 17.72
CA GLY A 152 0.40 -11.24 17.58
C GLY A 152 0.00 -12.62 17.03
N GLY A 153 -1.30 -12.94 17.01
CA GLY A 153 -1.81 -14.20 16.49
C GLY A 153 -1.98 -14.23 14.97
N VAL A 154 -2.00 -13.06 14.31
CA VAL A 154 -2.16 -13.00 12.86
C VAL A 154 -0.87 -13.41 12.18
N SER A 155 -0.97 -14.39 11.28
CA SER A 155 0.16 -14.91 10.50
C SER A 155 0.02 -14.53 9.02
N SER A 156 1.16 -14.43 8.31
CA SER A 156 1.20 -14.29 6.85
C SER A 156 0.58 -15.48 6.11
N SER A 157 0.44 -16.62 6.78
CA SER A 157 -0.19 -17.83 6.24
C SER A 157 -1.72 -17.84 6.35
N TRP A 158 -2.33 -16.85 7.01
CA TRP A 158 -3.77 -16.82 7.19
C TRP A 158 -4.49 -16.61 5.85
N GLY A 159 -5.47 -17.46 5.60
CA GLY A 159 -6.43 -17.32 4.50
C GLY A 159 -7.72 -16.63 4.96
N PRO A 160 -8.71 -16.54 4.06
CA PRO A 160 -9.99 -15.93 4.36
C PRO A 160 -10.71 -16.56 5.56
N GLU A 161 -10.59 -17.86 5.77
CA GLU A 161 -11.28 -18.58 6.85
C GLU A 161 -10.76 -18.18 8.24
N GLU A 162 -9.43 -18.08 8.41
CA GLU A 162 -8.83 -17.63 9.67
C GLU A 162 -9.23 -16.20 9.99
N PHE A 163 -9.27 -15.31 8.99
CA PHE A 163 -9.73 -13.93 9.18
C PHE A 163 -11.22 -13.87 9.55
N VAL A 164 -12.09 -14.63 8.88
CA VAL A 164 -13.52 -14.69 9.23
C VAL A 164 -13.70 -15.16 10.66
N LYS A 165 -13.00 -16.24 11.07
CA LYS A 165 -13.03 -16.72 12.45
C LYS A 165 -12.58 -15.64 13.44
N PHE A 166 -11.45 -14.99 13.16
CA PHE A 166 -10.91 -13.93 13.99
C PHE A 166 -11.92 -12.79 14.22
N PHE A 167 -12.63 -12.38 13.17
CA PHE A 167 -13.64 -11.32 13.27
C PHE A 167 -14.91 -11.76 13.99
N VAL A 168 -15.45 -12.95 13.70
CA VAL A 168 -16.66 -13.45 14.36
C VAL A 168 -16.49 -13.55 15.87
N GLU A 169 -15.28 -13.89 16.34
CA GLU A 169 -14.98 -13.96 17.78
C GLU A 169 -14.85 -12.60 18.48
N ARG A 170 -14.68 -11.50 17.72
CA ARG A 170 -14.31 -10.18 18.25
C ARG A 170 -15.28 -9.06 17.92
N LEU A 171 -16.12 -9.26 16.92
CA LEU A 171 -17.19 -8.34 16.59
C LEU A 171 -18.37 -8.56 17.56
N PRO A 172 -19.00 -7.48 18.04
CA PRO A 172 -20.18 -7.54 18.89
C PRO A 172 -21.41 -8.11 18.17
#